data_AF-A0A348ZGY2-F1
#
_entry.id   AF-A0A348ZGY2-F1
#
_cell.length_a   1.000
_cell.length_b   1.000
_cell.length_c   1.000
_cell.angle_alpha   90.00
_cell.angle_beta   90.00
_cell.angle_gamma   90.00
#
_symmetry.space_group_name_H-M   'P 1'
#
loop_
_entity.id
_entity.type
_entity.pdbx_description
1 polymer ?
#
loop_
_entity_poly.entity_id
_entity_poly.type
_entity_poly.pdbx_seq_one_letter_code
_entity_poly.pdbx_strand_id
1 'polypeptide(L)'
;MSTGSLALLSLLPIISVAIFLVLLRWPASRAMPIAYLVAAGLALLVWEVSATKILAASINGLIVAGTLIYIIFGAILLLNTLQQSGAIATIRQGFSDITPDRRIQVIIIAWLFGSFIEGSAGFGTPAAVAVPLMVGLGFPAMAAVVAGMIIQSTPVSFGAMGTPILVGVSTGLSADPEMAAYAAERGFAEWDQFLEFIAARV
;
A
#
# COMPACT_ATOMS: atom_id res chain seq x y z
N MET A 1 5.76 -1.31 33.84
CA MET A 1 5.02 -2.35 33.07
C MET A 1 6.01 -3.35 32.52
N SER A 2 5.67 -4.64 32.38
CA SER A 2 6.58 -5.62 31.78
C SER A 2 6.71 -5.38 30.27
N THR A 3 7.84 -5.75 29.67
CA THR A 3 8.05 -5.62 28.21
C THR A 3 6.96 -6.33 27.42
N GLY A 4 6.50 -7.50 27.89
CA GLY A 4 5.38 -8.22 27.28
C GLY A 4 4.07 -7.43 27.30
N SER A 5 3.76 -6.74 28.40
CA SER A 5 2.56 -5.89 28.46
C SER A 5 2.66 -4.67 27.54
N LEU A 6 3.83 -4.05 27.42
CA LEU A 6 4.06 -2.94 26.50
C LEU A 6 3.95 -3.39 25.03
N ALA A 7 4.45 -4.59 24.71
CA ALA A 7 4.31 -5.18 23.39
C ALA A 7 2.85 -5.50 23.02
N LEU A 8 2.04 -5.95 23.98
CA LEU A 8 0.60 -6.14 23.74
C LEU A 8 -0.13 -4.81 23.52
N LEU A 9 0.21 -3.77 24.28
CA LEU A 9 -0.37 -2.45 24.12
C LEU A 9 0.01 -1.82 22.77
N SER A 10 1.23 -2.01 22.27
CA SER A 10 1.65 -1.47 20.97
C SER A 10 0.91 -2.12 19.78
N LEU A 11 0.33 -3.31 19.97
CA LEU A 11 -0.51 -3.96 18.96
C LEU A 11 -1.94 -3.41 18.89
N LEU A 12 -2.40 -2.67 19.90
CA LEU A 12 -3.81 -2.22 19.97
C LEU A 12 -4.26 -1.36 18.78
N PRO A 13 -3.46 -0.41 18.23
CA PRO A 13 -3.85 0.30 17.01
C PRO A 13 -4.09 -0.66 15.85
N ILE A 14 -3.24 -1.66 15.66
CA ILE A 14 -3.37 -2.67 14.59
C ILE A 14 -4.60 -3.54 14.81
N ILE A 15 -4.80 -4.01 16.04
CA ILE A 15 -5.98 -4.80 16.44
C ILE A 15 -7.25 -3.99 16.19
N SER A 16 -7.25 -2.69 16.51
CA SER A 16 -8.40 -1.82 16.26
C SER A 16 -8.74 -1.77 14.77
N VAL A 17 -7.74 -1.61 13.89
CA VAL A 17 -7.94 -1.64 12.44
C VAL A 17 -8.51 -2.98 11.99
N ALA A 18 -7.97 -4.11 12.47
CA ALA A 18 -8.46 -5.44 12.14
C ALA A 18 -9.93 -5.64 12.58
N ILE A 19 -10.28 -5.22 13.79
CA ILE A 19 -11.65 -5.32 14.29
C ILE A 19 -12.60 -4.45 13.46
N PHE A 20 -12.28 -3.18 13.25
CA PHE A 20 -13.19 -2.27 12.56
C PHE A 20 -13.30 -2.55 11.05
N LEU A 21 -12.18 -2.81 10.36
CA LEU A 21 -12.18 -3.01 8.91
C LEU A 21 -12.53 -4.44 8.49
N VAL A 22 -12.02 -5.46 9.18
CA VAL A 22 -12.17 -6.86 8.74
C VAL A 22 -13.40 -7.48 9.36
N LEU A 23 -13.54 -7.39 10.68
CA LEU A 23 -14.63 -8.03 11.40
C LEU A 23 -15.94 -7.25 11.26
N LEU A 24 -15.92 -5.94 11.54
CA LEU A 24 -17.11 -5.07 11.49
C LEU A 24 -17.36 -4.48 10.09
N ARG A 25 -16.40 -4.61 9.15
CA ARG A 25 -16.51 -4.13 7.76
C ARG A 25 -16.86 -2.65 7.65
N TRP A 26 -16.38 -1.85 8.59
CA TRP A 26 -16.57 -0.40 8.53
C TRP A 26 -15.74 0.22 7.42
N PRO A 27 -16.20 1.32 6.82
CA PRO A 27 -15.38 2.07 5.89
C PRO A 27 -14.16 2.64 6.62
N ALA A 28 -13.02 2.70 5.91
CA ALA A 28 -11.76 3.24 6.43
C ALA A 28 -11.91 4.68 6.97
N SER A 29 -12.79 5.48 6.38
CA SER A 29 -13.11 6.83 6.85
C SER A 29 -13.63 6.89 8.30
N ARG A 30 -14.21 5.79 8.82
CA ARG A 30 -14.65 5.68 10.21
C ARG A 30 -13.66 4.92 11.09
N ALA A 31 -13.07 3.85 10.56
CA ALA A 31 -12.17 3.00 11.33
C ALA A 31 -10.81 3.66 11.63
N MET A 32 -10.21 4.33 10.64
CA MET A 32 -8.85 4.89 10.76
C MET A 32 -8.75 6.02 11.80
N PRO A 33 -9.71 6.95 11.93
CA PRO A 33 -9.70 7.93 13.02
C PRO A 33 -9.71 7.28 14.41
N ILE A 34 -10.43 6.16 14.58
CA ILE A 34 -10.46 5.44 15.87
C ILE A 34 -9.09 4.83 16.16
N ALA A 35 -8.46 4.17 15.17
CA ALA A 35 -7.12 3.62 15.32
C ALA A 35 -6.08 4.71 15.66
N TYR A 36 -6.20 5.89 15.05
CA TYR A 36 -5.38 7.05 15.40
C TYR A 36 -5.61 7.51 16.85
N LEU A 37 -6.87 7.59 17.31
CA LEU A 37 -7.17 7.96 18.70
C LEU A 37 -6.62 6.94 19.70
N VAL A 38 -6.67 5.64 19.37
CA VAL A 38 -6.03 4.58 20.16
C VAL A 38 -4.52 4.80 20.22
N ALA A 39 -3.86 5.04 19.08
CA ALA A 39 -2.42 5.29 19.03
C ALA A 39 -2.01 6.55 19.80
N ALA A 40 -2.72 7.66 19.61
CA ALA A 40 -2.46 8.93 20.30
C ALA A 40 -2.71 8.82 21.81
N GLY A 41 -3.79 8.15 22.21
CA GLY A 41 -4.12 7.91 23.61
C GLY A 41 -3.07 7.04 24.31
N LEU A 42 -2.60 6.00 23.64
CA LEU A 42 -1.50 5.17 24.13
C LEU A 42 -0.19 5.97 24.26
N ALA A 43 0.18 6.74 23.23
CA ALA A 43 1.38 7.58 23.26
C ALA A 43 1.35 8.55 24.44
N LEU A 44 0.21 9.17 24.73
CA LEU A 44 0.05 10.13 25.82
C LEU A 44 0.02 9.46 27.20
N LEU A 45 -0.73 8.37 27.35
CA LEU A 45 -1.05 7.79 28.67
C LEU A 45 -0.10 6.67 29.11
N VAL A 46 0.51 5.93 28.18
CA VAL A 46 1.37 4.78 28.48
C VAL A 46 2.84 5.12 28.29
N TRP A 47 3.16 5.82 27.20
CA TRP A 47 4.53 6.23 26.87
C TRP A 47 4.85 7.67 27.27
N GLU A 48 3.88 8.38 27.87
CA GLU A 48 4.03 9.74 28.41
C GLU A 48 4.65 10.73 27.39
N VAL A 49 4.37 10.53 26.10
CA VAL A 49 4.83 11.40 25.03
C VAL A 49 4.14 12.75 25.17
N SER A 50 4.91 13.84 25.11
CA SER A 50 4.36 15.18 25.28
C SER A 50 3.30 15.49 24.22
N ALA A 51 2.22 16.17 24.63
CA ALA A 51 1.12 16.54 23.73
C ALA A 51 1.60 17.34 22.51
N THR A 52 2.63 18.19 22.68
CA THR A 52 3.26 18.93 21.58
C THR A 52 3.88 18.00 20.54
N LYS A 53 4.57 16.93 20.95
CA LYS A 53 5.14 15.95 20.02
C LYS A 53 4.05 15.18 19.29
N ILE A 54 2.98 14.80 19.99
CA ILE A 54 1.83 14.14 19.38
C ILE A 54 1.20 15.05 18.32
N LEU A 55 0.90 16.31 18.64
CA LEU A 55 0.35 17.27 17.68
C LEU A 55 1.27 17.49 16.47
N ALA A 56 2.58 17.60 16.68
CA ALA A 56 3.55 17.73 15.60
C ALA A 56 3.54 16.49 14.68
N ALA A 57 3.52 15.28 15.27
CA ALA A 57 3.41 14.03 14.52
C ALA A 57 2.08 13.94 13.75
N SER A 58 0.98 14.41 14.33
CA SER A 58 -0.32 14.44 13.65
C SER A 58 -0.33 15.38 12.46
N ILE A 59 0.27 16.57 12.58
CA ILE A 59 0.42 17.51 11.46
C ILE A 59 1.31 16.90 10.37
N ASN A 60 2.43 16.29 10.74
CA ASN A 60 3.29 15.59 9.79
C ASN A 60 2.52 14.47 9.06
N GLY A 61 1.74 13.66 9.79
CA GLY A 61 0.87 12.63 9.21
C GLY A 61 -0.16 13.19 8.23
N LEU A 62 -0.76 14.35 8.51
CA LEU A 62 -1.67 15.03 7.57
C LEU A 62 -0.96 15.52 6.30
N ILE A 63 0.27 16.02 6.41
CA ILE A 63 1.08 16.41 5.26
C ILE A 63 1.38 15.19 4.39
N VAL A 64 1.85 14.09 5.00
CA VAL A 64 2.10 12.82 4.31
C VAL A 64 0.83 12.31 3.62
N ALA A 65 -0.30 12.31 4.32
CA ALA A 65 -1.58 11.91 3.73
C ALA A 65 -1.97 12.79 2.55
N GLY A 66 -1.76 14.11 2.63
CA GLY A 66 -2.00 15.04 1.52
C GLY A 66 -1.13 14.73 0.30
N THR A 67 0.14 14.40 0.49
CA THR A 67 1.04 13.98 -0.59
C THR A 67 0.55 12.69 -1.26
N LEU A 68 0.11 11.70 -0.48
CA LEU A 68 -0.42 10.45 -1.03
C LEU A 68 -1.74 10.67 -1.78
N ILE A 69 -2.64 11.51 -1.26
CA ILE A 69 -3.89 11.89 -1.94
C ILE A 69 -3.60 12.56 -3.27
N TYR A 70 -2.57 13.41 -3.35
CA TYR A 70 -2.18 14.06 -4.61
C TYR A 70 -1.73 13.05 -5.68
N ILE A 71 -0.95 12.04 -5.29
CA ILE A 71 -0.55 10.93 -6.19
C ILE A 71 -1.77 10.14 -6.67
N ILE A 72 -2.62 9.73 -5.73
CA ILE A 72 -3.84 8.97 -6.02
C ILE A 72 -4.79 9.77 -6.92
N PHE A 73 -4.93 11.08 -6.68
CA PHE A 73 -5.73 11.97 -7.49
C PHE A 73 -5.26 11.96 -8.95
N GLY A 74 -3.96 12.12 -9.20
CA GLY A 74 -3.39 12.06 -10.55
C GLY A 74 -3.65 10.72 -11.24
N ALA A 75 -3.47 9.61 -10.51
CA ALA A 75 -3.71 8.27 -11.04
C ALA A 75 -5.20 8.02 -11.37
N ILE A 76 -6.11 8.39 -10.47
CA ILE A 76 -7.56 8.27 -10.68
C ILE A 76 -8.03 9.17 -11.82
N LEU A 77 -7.51 10.39 -11.91
CA LEU A 77 -7.80 11.31 -13.02
C LEU A 77 -7.42 10.66 -14.35
N LEU A 78 -6.20 10.16 -14.47
CA LEU A 78 -5.73 9.47 -15.67
C LEU A 78 -6.60 8.25 -16.00
N LEU A 79 -6.90 7.41 -15.01
CA LEU A 79 -7.76 6.24 -15.20
C LEU A 79 -9.16 6.64 -15.71
N ASN A 80 -9.78 7.65 -15.12
CA ASN A 80 -11.08 8.14 -15.56
C ASN A 80 -11.00 8.74 -16.97
N THR A 81 -9.95 9.50 -17.30
CA THR A 81 -9.72 10.02 -18.65
C THR A 81 -9.60 8.89 -19.67
N LEU A 82 -8.89 7.80 -19.35
CA LEU A 82 -8.76 6.62 -20.21
C LEU A 82 -10.09 5.86 -20.36
N GLN A 83 -10.91 5.83 -19.32
CA GLN A 83 -12.25 5.23 -19.36
C GLN A 83 -13.19 6.06 -20.25
N GLN A 84 -13.26 7.38 -20.03
CA GLN A 84 -14.17 8.27 -20.76
C GLN A 84 -13.76 8.47 -22.24
N SER A 85 -12.47 8.39 -22.55
CA SER A 85 -11.98 8.45 -23.94
C SER A 85 -12.18 7.13 -24.70
N GLY A 86 -12.58 6.05 -24.04
CA GLY A 86 -12.70 4.72 -24.64
C GLY A 86 -11.38 3.98 -24.83
N ALA A 87 -10.24 4.57 -24.43
CA ALA A 87 -8.91 3.96 -24.56
C ALA A 87 -8.80 2.61 -23.82
N ILE A 88 -9.51 2.44 -22.70
CA ILE A 88 -9.59 1.15 -21.98
C ILE A 88 -10.15 0.03 -22.88
N ALA A 89 -11.12 0.33 -23.75
CA ALA A 89 -11.69 -0.66 -24.67
C ALA A 89 -10.66 -1.07 -25.73
N THR A 90 -9.89 -0.12 -26.25
CA THR A 90 -8.78 -0.38 -27.17
C THR A 90 -7.70 -1.26 -26.52
N ILE A 91 -7.32 -0.96 -25.27
CA ILE A 91 -6.38 -1.78 -24.49
C ILE A 91 -6.91 -3.21 -24.31
N ARG A 92 -8.20 -3.35 -23.98
CA ARG A 92 -8.85 -4.65 -23.83
C ARG A 92 -8.83 -5.47 -25.13
N GLN A 93 -9.09 -4.82 -26.25
CA GLN A 93 -9.07 -5.48 -27.56
C GLN A 93 -7.64 -5.92 -27.91
N GLY A 94 -6.65 -5.06 -27.67
CA GLY A 94 -5.24 -5.39 -27.82
C GLY A 94 -4.83 -6.65 -27.04
N PHE A 95 -5.28 -6.81 -25.79
CA PHE A 95 -4.98 -8.04 -25.03
C PHE A 95 -5.67 -9.30 -25.55
N SER A 96 -6.87 -9.17 -26.11
CA SER A 96 -7.62 -10.30 -26.68
C SER A 96 -7.01 -10.79 -27.98
N ASP A 97 -6.42 -9.88 -28.75
CA ASP A 97 -5.84 -10.16 -30.06
C ASP A 97 -4.45 -10.84 -29.97
N ILE A 98 -3.77 -10.76 -28.82
CA ILE A 98 -2.46 -11.42 -28.61
C ILE A 98 -2.60 -12.94 -28.56
N THR A 99 -3.55 -13.46 -27.78
CA THR A 99 -3.72 -14.90 -27.60
C THR A 99 -5.12 -15.26 -27.11
N PRO A 100 -5.71 -16.36 -27.61
CA PRO A 100 -6.95 -16.90 -27.07
C PRO A 100 -6.74 -17.74 -25.80
N ASP A 101 -5.49 -18.07 -25.42
CA ASP A 101 -5.23 -18.90 -24.23
C ASP A 101 -5.41 -18.08 -22.94
N ARG A 102 -6.43 -18.44 -22.17
CA ARG A 102 -6.78 -17.79 -20.90
C ARG A 102 -5.64 -17.79 -19.88
N ARG A 103 -4.78 -18.81 -19.88
CA ARG A 103 -3.65 -18.91 -18.94
C ARG A 103 -2.62 -17.83 -19.25
N ILE A 104 -2.31 -17.63 -20.52
CA ILE A 104 -1.37 -16.61 -20.98
C ILE A 104 -2.00 -15.21 -20.78
N GLN A 105 -3.29 -15.05 -21.05
CA GLN A 105 -4.00 -13.80 -20.78
C GLN A 105 -3.95 -13.39 -19.30
N VAL A 106 -4.04 -14.33 -18.34
CA VAL A 106 -3.84 -14.00 -16.91
C VAL A 106 -2.45 -13.44 -16.66
N ILE A 107 -1.40 -14.01 -17.25
CA ILE A 107 -0.04 -13.49 -17.09
C ILE A 107 0.06 -12.08 -17.70
N ILE A 108 -0.47 -11.86 -18.90
CA ILE A 108 -0.41 -10.55 -19.56
C ILE A 108 -1.18 -9.50 -18.74
N ILE A 109 -2.38 -9.84 -18.28
CA ILE A 109 -3.29 -8.86 -17.67
C ILE A 109 -3.04 -8.71 -16.18
N ALA A 110 -3.09 -9.80 -15.41
CA ALA A 110 -2.95 -9.71 -13.96
C ALA A 110 -1.49 -9.50 -13.55
N TRP A 111 -0.53 -10.15 -14.21
CA TRP A 111 0.89 -10.02 -13.88
C TRP A 111 1.53 -8.79 -14.50
N LEU A 112 1.61 -8.72 -15.83
CA LEU A 112 2.36 -7.63 -16.48
C LEU A 112 1.63 -6.29 -16.35
N PHE A 113 0.40 -6.22 -16.84
CA PHE A 113 -0.40 -4.98 -16.79
C PHE A 113 -0.77 -4.59 -15.36
N GLY A 114 -1.18 -5.56 -14.52
CA GLY A 114 -1.45 -5.32 -13.11
C GLY A 114 -0.22 -4.76 -12.37
N SER A 115 0.95 -5.37 -12.51
CA SER A 115 2.17 -4.85 -11.86
C SER A 115 2.59 -3.48 -12.36
N PHE A 116 2.44 -3.21 -13.66
CA PHE A 116 2.72 -1.90 -14.24
C PHE A 116 1.80 -0.80 -13.68
N ILE A 117 0.50 -1.08 -13.60
CA ILE A 117 -0.47 -0.13 -13.05
C ILE A 117 -0.31 0.03 -11.54
N GLU A 118 0.00 -1.03 -10.79
CA GLU A 118 0.37 -0.88 -9.37
C GLU A 118 1.63 -0.02 -9.20
N GLY A 119 2.68 -0.27 -9.98
CA GLY A 119 3.92 0.51 -9.91
C GLY A 119 3.70 2.01 -10.16
N SER A 120 2.81 2.36 -11.10
CA SER A 120 2.50 3.75 -11.43
C SER A 120 1.49 4.41 -10.47
N ALA A 121 0.41 3.73 -10.13
CA ALA A 121 -0.71 4.29 -9.35
C ALA A 121 -0.67 3.91 -7.86
N GLY A 122 -0.23 2.69 -7.54
CA GLY A 122 -0.16 2.12 -6.20
C GLY A 122 -1.52 1.77 -5.58
N PHE A 123 -1.51 1.51 -4.28
CA PHE A 123 -2.70 1.44 -3.41
C PHE A 123 -3.77 0.44 -3.87
N GLY A 124 -3.35 -0.66 -4.50
CA GLY A 124 -4.25 -1.74 -4.87
C GLY A 124 -5.00 -1.50 -6.19
N THR A 125 -4.50 -0.62 -7.06
CA THR A 125 -5.11 -0.27 -8.35
C THR A 125 -5.44 -1.49 -9.26
N PRO A 126 -4.65 -2.58 -9.31
CA PRO A 126 -5.00 -3.78 -10.07
C PRO A 126 -6.35 -4.40 -9.71
N ALA A 127 -6.74 -4.35 -8.44
CA ALA A 127 -8.05 -4.84 -8.00
C ALA A 127 -9.20 -3.99 -8.59
N ALA A 128 -8.97 -2.70 -8.81
CA ALA A 128 -9.94 -1.78 -9.39
C ALA A 128 -9.96 -1.79 -10.93
N VAL A 129 -8.87 -2.19 -11.60
CA VAL A 129 -8.73 -2.08 -13.05
C VAL A 129 -8.53 -3.44 -13.74
N ALA A 130 -7.50 -4.19 -13.34
CA ALA A 130 -7.14 -5.46 -14.00
C ALA A 130 -8.19 -6.55 -13.74
N VAL A 131 -8.73 -6.64 -12.52
CA VAL A 131 -9.75 -7.63 -12.18
C VAL A 131 -11.05 -7.41 -12.98
N PRO A 132 -11.67 -6.21 -13.00
CA PRO A 132 -12.83 -5.95 -13.85
C PRO A 132 -12.58 -6.18 -15.33
N LEU A 133 -11.37 -5.86 -15.82
CA LEU A 133 -10.97 -6.12 -17.21
C LEU A 133 -11.01 -7.62 -17.53
N MET A 134 -10.43 -8.48 -16.67
CA MET A 134 -10.50 -9.93 -16.83
C MET A 134 -11.94 -10.45 -16.80
N VAL A 135 -12.78 -9.95 -15.88
CA VAL A 135 -14.20 -10.31 -15.85
C VAL A 135 -14.89 -9.91 -17.15
N GLY A 136 -14.60 -8.72 -17.67
CA GLY A 136 -15.10 -8.25 -18.97
C GLY A 136 -14.68 -9.14 -20.14
N LEU A 137 -13.51 -9.76 -20.07
CA LEU A 137 -12.99 -10.73 -21.06
C LEU A 137 -13.57 -12.15 -20.90
N GLY A 138 -14.49 -12.37 -19.95
CA GLY A 138 -15.19 -13.65 -19.77
C GLY A 138 -14.46 -14.65 -18.87
N PHE A 139 -13.52 -14.20 -18.06
CA PHE A 139 -12.99 -15.01 -16.97
C PHE A 139 -14.06 -15.22 -15.88
N PRO A 140 -14.11 -16.40 -15.25
CA PRO A 140 -14.93 -16.58 -14.05
C PRO A 140 -14.55 -15.54 -12.99
N ALA A 141 -15.54 -14.83 -12.44
CA ALA A 141 -15.30 -13.70 -11.55
C ALA A 141 -14.39 -14.06 -10.36
N MET A 142 -14.63 -15.21 -9.73
CA MET A 142 -13.79 -15.69 -8.63
C MET A 142 -12.35 -15.99 -9.07
N ALA A 143 -12.15 -16.56 -10.26
CA ALA A 143 -10.81 -16.82 -10.76
C ALA A 143 -10.06 -15.51 -11.05
N ALA A 144 -10.75 -14.50 -11.59
CA ALA A 144 -10.18 -13.19 -11.84
C ALA A 144 -9.79 -12.47 -10.54
N VAL A 145 -10.66 -12.48 -9.53
CA VAL A 145 -10.36 -11.91 -8.21
C VAL A 145 -9.19 -12.65 -7.56
N VAL A 146 -9.22 -13.98 -7.51
CA VAL A 146 -8.16 -14.76 -6.86
C VAL A 146 -6.82 -14.54 -7.56
N ALA A 147 -6.76 -14.67 -8.88
CA ALA A 147 -5.53 -14.45 -9.63
C ALA A 147 -5.04 -13.00 -9.50
N GLY A 148 -5.93 -12.02 -9.66
CA GLY A 148 -5.58 -10.61 -9.54
C GLY A 148 -5.05 -10.25 -8.15
N MET A 149 -5.70 -10.71 -7.08
CA MET A 149 -5.29 -10.42 -5.71
C MET A 149 -4.01 -11.15 -5.30
N ILE A 150 -3.82 -12.42 -5.73
CA ILE A 150 -2.57 -13.15 -5.49
C ILE A 150 -1.42 -12.46 -6.20
N ILE A 151 -1.61 -12.08 -7.47
CA ILE A 151 -0.54 -11.48 -8.25
C ILE A 151 -0.21 -10.09 -7.71
N GLN A 152 -1.23 -9.32 -7.32
CA GLN A 152 -1.09 -8.02 -6.70
C GLN A 152 -0.20 -8.03 -5.46
N SER A 153 -0.09 -9.13 -4.70
CA SER A 153 0.80 -9.16 -3.53
C SER A 153 2.28 -9.01 -3.87
N THR A 154 2.67 -9.19 -5.14
CA THR A 154 4.07 -9.09 -5.60
C THR A 154 4.51 -7.64 -5.85
N PRO A 155 3.82 -6.84 -6.69
CA PRO A 155 4.26 -5.48 -7.01
C PRO A 155 3.96 -4.41 -5.96
N VAL A 156 3.18 -4.71 -4.91
CA VAL A 156 2.72 -3.71 -3.92
C VAL A 156 3.86 -2.92 -3.32
N SER A 157 5.00 -3.55 -3.01
CA SER A 157 6.18 -2.86 -2.45
C SER A 157 6.72 -1.75 -3.35
N PHE A 158 6.52 -1.88 -4.67
CA PHE A 158 6.96 -0.92 -5.68
C PHE A 158 5.86 0.06 -6.09
N GLY A 159 4.67 -0.05 -5.49
CA GLY A 159 3.50 0.73 -5.86
C GLY A 159 3.68 2.24 -5.67
N ALA A 160 3.01 3.03 -6.51
CA ALA A 160 3.08 4.50 -6.51
C ALA A 160 4.55 4.99 -6.49
N MET A 161 5.38 4.46 -7.38
CA MET A 161 6.82 4.74 -7.45
C MET A 161 7.57 4.44 -6.15
N GLY A 162 7.26 3.31 -5.52
CA GLY A 162 8.00 2.80 -4.35
C GLY A 162 7.64 3.46 -3.01
N THR A 163 6.54 4.21 -2.92
CA THR A 163 6.12 4.84 -1.65
C THR A 163 6.01 3.88 -0.46
N PRO A 164 5.63 2.59 -0.60
CA PRO A 164 5.63 1.67 0.53
C PRO A 164 7.03 1.43 1.11
N ILE A 165 8.07 1.41 0.28
CA ILE A 165 9.46 1.33 0.75
C ILE A 165 9.95 2.70 1.23
N LEU A 166 9.85 3.72 0.38
CA LEU A 166 10.43 5.04 0.59
C LEU A 166 9.81 5.78 1.77
N VAL A 167 8.51 5.60 2.00
CA VAL A 167 7.78 6.23 3.10
C VAL A 167 7.48 5.19 4.17
N GLY A 168 6.81 4.09 3.83
CA GLY A 168 6.36 3.11 4.82
C GLY A 168 7.50 2.46 5.59
N VAL A 169 8.37 1.73 4.90
CA VAL A 169 9.51 1.03 5.51
C VAL A 169 10.53 2.02 6.07
N SER A 170 10.88 3.07 5.31
CA SER A 170 11.86 4.07 5.74
C SER A 170 11.46 4.76 7.05
N THR A 171 10.23 5.24 7.18
CA THR A 171 9.77 5.91 8.42
C THR A 171 9.69 4.94 9.61
N GLY A 172 9.35 3.68 9.35
CA GLY A 172 9.34 2.64 10.40
C GLY A 172 10.74 2.32 10.93
N LEU A 173 11.73 2.19 10.05
CA LEU A 173 13.09 1.81 10.43
C LEU A 173 13.95 2.98 10.92
N SER A 174 13.82 4.15 10.30
CA SER A 174 14.62 5.34 10.65
C SER A 174 14.31 5.90 12.04
N ALA A 175 13.18 5.51 12.64
CA ALA A 175 12.81 5.88 14.00
C ALA A 175 13.72 5.22 15.06
N ASP A 176 14.43 4.14 14.71
CA ASP A 176 15.34 3.41 15.59
C ASP A 176 16.81 3.72 15.27
N PRO A 177 17.55 4.40 16.17
CA PRO A 177 18.98 4.68 15.99
C PRO A 177 19.84 3.42 15.79
N GLU A 178 19.43 2.27 16.33
CA GLU A 178 20.15 1.00 16.17
C GLU A 178 20.10 0.51 14.72
N MET A 179 19.02 0.80 13.99
CA MET A 179 18.89 0.45 12.58
C MET A 179 19.86 1.23 11.70
N ALA A 180 20.12 2.50 12.02
CA ALA A 180 21.12 3.31 11.33
C ALA A 180 22.54 2.79 11.60
N ALA A 181 22.84 2.39 12.85
CA ALA A 181 24.12 1.77 13.20
C ALA A 181 24.32 0.43 12.47
N TYR A 182 23.29 -0.41 12.44
CA TYR A 182 23.30 -1.69 11.73
C TYR A 182 23.54 -1.52 10.22
N ALA A 183 22.93 -0.51 9.59
CA ALA A 183 23.17 -0.19 8.19
C ALA A 183 24.65 0.22 7.96
N ALA A 184 25.21 1.07 8.84
CA ALA A 184 26.60 1.49 8.77
C ALA A 184 27.59 0.32 8.94
N GLU A 185 27.33 -0.60 9.89
CA GLU A 185 28.15 -1.81 10.11
C GLU A 185 28.17 -2.73 8.88
N ARG A 186 27.09 -2.74 8.10
CA ARG A 186 26.97 -3.50 6.85
C ARG A 186 27.64 -2.81 5.66
N GLY A 187 28.24 -1.63 5.86
CA GLY A 187 28.96 -0.88 4.83
C GLY A 187 28.07 0.01 3.96
N PHE A 188 26.82 0.27 4.35
CA PHE A 188 25.98 1.25 3.66
C PHE A 188 26.39 2.66 4.10
N ALA A 189 26.88 3.47 3.17
CA ALA A 189 27.35 4.83 3.46
C ALA A 189 26.19 5.81 3.65
N GLU A 190 25.07 5.57 2.96
CA GLU A 190 23.87 6.40 2.98
C GLU A 190 22.63 5.55 3.28
N TRP A 191 21.65 6.14 3.97
CA TRP A 191 20.39 5.48 4.31
C TRP A 191 19.64 4.97 3.06
N ASP A 192 19.68 5.74 1.98
CA ASP A 192 18.99 5.38 0.73
C ASP A 192 19.55 4.10 0.12
N GLN A 193 20.86 3.86 0.23
CA GLN A 193 21.48 2.61 -0.24
C GLN A 193 21.01 1.40 0.57
N PHE A 194 20.78 1.57 1.87
CA PHE A 194 20.21 0.53 2.72
C PHE A 194 18.74 0.26 2.35
N LEU A 195 17.96 1.30 2.06
CA LEU A 195 16.58 1.16 1.58
C LEU A 195 16.51 0.47 0.21
N GLU A 196 17.37 0.84 -0.73
CA GLU A 196 17.47 0.18 -2.04
C GLU A 196 17.82 -1.31 -1.90
N PHE A 197 18.75 -1.64 -0.99
CA PHE A 197 19.07 -3.02 -0.67
C PHE A 197 17.89 -3.80 -0.11
N ILE A 198 17.09 -3.19 0.77
CA ILE A 198 15.85 -3.80 1.26
C ILE A 198 14.88 -3.98 0.09
N ALA A 199 14.66 -2.94 -0.72
CA ALA A 199 13.75 -2.98 -1.86
C ALA A 199 14.09 -4.10 -2.86
N ALA A 200 15.38 -4.34 -3.11
CA ALA A 200 15.84 -5.37 -4.03
C ALA A 200 15.64 -6.81 -3.51
N ARG A 201 15.24 -7.00 -2.25
CA ARG A 201 15.05 -8.30 -1.59
C ARG A 201 13.60 -8.61 -1.23
N VAL A 202 12.67 -7.71 -1.55
CA VAL A 202 11.23 -7.87 -1.38
C VAL A 202 10.61 -8.22 -2.71
#